data_AF-A0A949WCD3-F1
#
_entry.id   AF-A0A949WCD3-F1
#
_cell.length_a   1.000
_cell.length_b   1.000
_cell.length_c   1.000
_cell.angle_alpha   90.00
_cell.angle_beta   90.00
_cell.angle_gamma   90.00
#
_symmetry.space_group_name_H-M   'P 1'
#
loop_
_entity.id
_entity.type
_entity.pdbx_description
1 polymer ?
#
loop_
_entity_poly.entity_id
_entity_poly.type
_entity_poly.pdbx_seq_one_letter_code
_entity_poly.pdbx_strand_id
1 'polypeptide(L)'
;MASGIIIHVTVGLEKRTEFFAQERIRIGSDSTCDIQIHTSSVRDVNVWLELDSSDGQFRVIDFAPELEFQINGKPIRRYVPISDADSITAPENRISFDFFSLEAKSALITTNRAQPHISQFIEDAAIESYGSAKRDDAKAFLREFTRELTREISWTTKLITLVIAVAFLTGILYIGYAVNKELREGREQAKIQSETIRKLEEKLGQASTQLGELDKSNKDIIKTVSLAPNLRVAYGNSIGLIVGVYDLVDKRNGKVLRYADPSLYRSPYEPQSPENPDTAPMRPQIGVTTDGNGPTVEYDFIGTCFYVGEGYVVTNRHVVRPWEEDDGVKQMMAAGNARARVKKLVVYFPNNPQPFPLSVKTLGTREDLAVGFIDPTTLPEDLPVIPLDTDTDSVEIGKTVVTMGYPNGPDRLLAMVDDAEARSINQRFGNSRQDLINFLAQSQKIVPLTTQGSITDLDSKRIVHDARTAEGGSGAPLFGQSGEVIGVNFGVFTENTAANMAVPVRFAITLLENAGWKSPNSQTGSNSNTATAAANVANTTVAKTR
;
A
#
# COMPACT_ATOMS: atom_id res chain seq x y z
N MET A 1 3.39 26.27 -18.55
CA MET A 1 2.61 25.01 -18.55
C MET A 1 3.54 23.96 -19.11
N ALA A 2 3.75 22.83 -18.42
CA ALA A 2 4.71 21.82 -18.87
C ALA A 2 4.20 21.20 -20.18
N SER A 3 4.86 21.51 -21.30
CA SER A 3 4.60 20.94 -22.62
C SER A 3 5.04 19.48 -22.59
N GLY A 4 4.09 18.54 -22.50
CA GLY A 4 4.40 17.13 -22.57
C GLY A 4 4.56 16.65 -24.03
N ILE A 5 5.38 15.63 -24.25
CA ILE A 5 5.59 14.99 -25.55
C ILE A 5 5.35 13.48 -25.45
N ILE A 6 4.67 12.92 -26.45
CA ILE A 6 4.48 11.48 -26.61
C ILE A 6 5.47 11.01 -27.67
N ILE A 7 6.22 9.95 -27.35
CA ILE A 7 7.22 9.37 -28.24
C ILE A 7 6.81 7.94 -28.55
N HIS A 8 6.55 7.66 -29.82
CA HIS A 8 6.37 6.30 -30.34
C HIS A 8 7.73 5.78 -30.81
N VAL A 9 8.25 4.80 -30.10
CA VAL A 9 9.53 4.14 -30.38
C VAL A 9 9.25 2.86 -31.16
N THR A 10 9.87 2.72 -32.32
CA THR A 10 9.85 1.47 -33.11
C THR A 10 11.28 0.98 -33.31
N VAL A 11 11.54 -0.28 -32.93
CA VAL A 11 12.84 -0.94 -33.10
C VAL A 11 12.60 -2.29 -33.74
N GLY A 12 12.90 -2.43 -35.03
CA GLY A 12 12.65 -3.67 -35.76
C GLY A 12 11.15 -4.02 -35.88
N LEU A 13 10.67 -4.94 -35.04
CA LEU A 13 9.25 -5.36 -34.95
C LEU A 13 8.57 -4.88 -33.67
N GLU A 14 9.35 -4.40 -32.68
CA GLU A 14 8.82 -3.94 -31.41
C GLU A 14 8.40 -2.48 -31.49
N LYS A 15 7.25 -2.17 -30.90
CA LYS A 15 6.69 -0.82 -30.83
C LYS A 15 6.31 -0.51 -29.39
N ARG A 16 6.67 0.68 -28.92
CA ARG A 16 6.35 1.17 -27.59
C ARG A 16 6.00 2.64 -27.65
N THR A 17 5.12 3.09 -26.78
CA THR A 17 4.67 4.48 -26.71
C THR A 17 4.81 4.96 -25.29
N GLU A 18 5.56 6.03 -25.09
CA GLU A 18 5.85 6.59 -23.77
C GLU A 18 5.59 8.09 -23.77
N PHE A 19 5.16 8.60 -22.62
CA PHE A 19 4.85 10.01 -22.42
C PHE A 19 5.88 10.65 -21.49
N PHE A 20 6.38 11.83 -21.88
CA PHE A 20 7.37 12.58 -21.13
C PHE A 20 6.87 14.00 -20.85
N ALA A 21 6.94 14.40 -19.58
CA ALA A 21 6.65 15.76 -19.13
C ALA A 21 7.88 16.49 -18.56
N GLN A 22 9.06 15.89 -18.72
CA GLN A 22 10.33 16.41 -18.22
C GLN A 22 10.95 17.38 -19.24
N GLU A 23 11.79 18.30 -18.75
CA GLU A 23 12.44 19.28 -19.63
C GLU A 23 13.49 18.64 -20.54
N ARG A 24 14.23 17.63 -20.05
CA ARG A 24 15.27 16.94 -20.79
C ARG A 24 14.92 15.46 -20.93
N ILE A 25 15.11 14.90 -22.13
CA ILE A 25 14.84 13.50 -22.44
C ILE A 25 16.07 12.90 -23.12
N ARG A 26 16.58 11.79 -22.58
CA ARG A 26 17.69 11.03 -23.15
C ARG A 26 17.22 9.68 -23.64
N ILE A 27 17.60 9.34 -24.86
CA ILE A 27 17.26 8.09 -25.52
C ILE A 27 18.57 7.37 -25.85
N GLY A 28 18.70 6.10 -25.47
CA GLY A 28 19.94 5.35 -25.68
C GLY A 28 19.92 3.94 -25.11
N SER A 29 21.08 3.33 -24.97
CA SER A 29 21.25 1.97 -24.44
C SER A 29 21.71 1.95 -22.98
N ASP A 30 22.24 3.07 -22.48
CA ASP A 30 22.75 3.20 -21.11
C ASP A 30 21.63 3.40 -20.07
N SER A 31 21.95 2.99 -18.83
CA SER A 31 21.14 3.15 -17.62
C SER A 31 20.83 4.61 -17.24
N THR A 32 21.53 5.58 -17.84
CA THR A 32 21.32 7.01 -17.61
C THR A 32 20.31 7.64 -18.60
N CYS A 33 19.73 6.85 -19.50
CA CYS A 33 18.73 7.29 -20.47
C CYS A 33 17.30 7.07 -19.96
N ASP A 34 16.41 8.02 -20.24
CA ASP A 34 14.98 7.93 -19.91
C ASP A 34 14.26 6.89 -20.78
N ILE A 35 14.69 6.76 -22.04
CA ILE A 35 14.28 5.66 -22.92
C ILE A 35 15.49 4.75 -23.13
N GLN A 36 15.46 3.59 -22.48
CA GLN A 36 16.47 2.56 -22.64
C GLN A 36 16.06 1.54 -23.70
N ILE A 37 16.88 1.42 -24.74
CA ILE A 37 16.67 0.54 -25.88
C ILE A 37 17.81 -0.47 -25.96
N HIS A 38 17.46 -1.75 -25.82
CA HIS A 38 18.40 -2.86 -25.98
C HIS A 38 18.21 -3.48 -27.37
N THR A 39 19.08 -3.12 -28.30
CA THR A 39 19.10 -3.71 -29.65
C THR A 39 20.47 -4.26 -29.99
N SER A 40 20.52 -5.37 -30.72
CA SER A 40 21.77 -5.93 -31.23
C SER A 40 22.33 -5.16 -32.43
N SER A 41 21.53 -4.27 -33.02
CA SER A 41 21.85 -3.45 -34.20
C SER A 41 22.77 -2.26 -33.89
N VAL A 42 22.84 -1.82 -32.64
CA VAL A 42 23.69 -0.71 -32.19
C VAL A 42 24.55 -1.21 -31.04
N ARG A 43 25.86 -1.23 -31.22
CA ARG A 43 26.83 -1.61 -30.19
C ARG A 43 27.70 -0.41 -29.85
N ASP A 44 28.08 -0.30 -28.57
CA ASP A 44 29.05 0.66 -28.06
C ASP A 44 28.64 2.16 -28.09
N VAL A 45 27.37 2.47 -28.35
CA VAL A 45 26.81 3.84 -28.24
C VAL A 45 25.85 3.95 -27.07
N ASN A 46 26.26 4.72 -26.05
CA ASN A 46 25.51 4.88 -24.80
C ASN A 46 24.26 5.76 -24.96
N VAL A 47 24.42 7.01 -25.44
CA VAL A 47 23.33 7.97 -25.65
C VAL A 47 23.17 8.20 -27.14
N TRP A 48 21.96 8.03 -27.66
CA TRP A 48 21.66 8.13 -29.09
C TRP A 48 21.08 9.48 -29.46
N LEU A 49 20.14 9.99 -28.67
CA LEU A 49 19.45 11.25 -28.91
C LEU A 49 19.17 11.94 -27.57
N GLU A 50 19.45 13.23 -27.51
CA GLU A 50 19.13 14.07 -26.37
C GLU A 50 18.25 15.23 -26.80
N LEU A 51 17.11 15.37 -26.12
CA LEU A 51 16.11 16.40 -26.35
C LEU A 51 16.01 17.30 -25.12
N ASP A 52 15.78 18.59 -25.36
CA ASP A 52 15.57 19.57 -24.30
C ASP A 52 14.43 20.51 -24.66
N SER A 53 13.56 20.79 -23.69
CA SER A 53 12.40 21.65 -23.82
C SER A 53 12.79 23.06 -23.40
N SER A 54 12.86 23.94 -24.38
CA SER A 54 13.06 25.39 -24.17
C SER A 54 11.85 26.14 -24.72
N ASP A 55 11.19 26.93 -23.88
CA ASP A 55 10.00 27.72 -24.24
C ASP A 55 8.80 26.88 -24.74
N GLY A 56 8.61 25.66 -24.22
CA GLY A 56 7.47 24.80 -24.57
C GLY A 56 7.64 23.97 -25.85
N GLN A 57 8.82 24.02 -26.48
CA GLN A 57 9.15 23.23 -27.67
C GLN A 57 10.41 22.40 -27.44
N PHE A 58 10.32 21.10 -27.72
CA PHE A 58 11.48 20.20 -27.66
C PHE A 58 12.43 20.45 -28.84
N ARG A 59 13.73 20.52 -28.54
CA ARG A 59 14.80 20.68 -29.53
C ARG A 59 15.84 19.58 -29.34
N VAL A 60 16.44 19.14 -30.45
CA VAL A 60 17.51 18.14 -30.43
C VAL A 60 18.82 18.79 -29.99
N ILE A 61 19.31 18.49 -28.80
CA ILE A 61 20.55 19.09 -28.28
C ILE A 61 21.78 18.30 -28.75
N ASP A 62 21.69 16.99 -28.68
CA ASP A 62 22.78 16.11 -29.12
C ASP A 62 22.25 14.83 -29.74
N PHE A 63 23.08 14.23 -30.61
CA PHE A 63 22.77 12.95 -31.25
C PHE A 63 24.06 12.22 -31.61
N ALA A 64 24.02 10.89 -31.57
CA ALA A 64 25.16 10.07 -31.95
C ALA A 64 25.38 10.15 -33.47
N PRO A 65 26.55 10.64 -33.94
CA PRO A 65 26.83 10.77 -35.37
C PRO A 65 26.89 9.42 -36.09
N GLU A 66 27.18 8.34 -35.37
CA GLU A 66 27.29 6.96 -35.87
C GLU A 66 25.95 6.36 -36.31
N LEU A 67 24.82 6.94 -35.89
CA LEU A 67 23.47 6.45 -36.19
C LEU A 67 22.81 7.13 -37.40
N GLU A 68 23.49 8.12 -38.00
CA GLU A 68 23.03 8.89 -39.17
C GLU A 68 21.54 9.28 -39.12
N PHE A 69 21.09 9.82 -37.99
CA PHE A 69 19.69 10.16 -37.78
C PHE A 69 19.15 11.15 -38.83
N GLN A 70 17.96 10.85 -39.33
CA GLN A 70 17.22 11.69 -40.26
C GLN A 70 15.89 12.11 -39.65
N ILE A 71 15.60 13.41 -39.66
CA ILE A 71 14.29 13.95 -39.31
C ILE A 71 13.48 14.13 -40.60
N ASN A 72 12.35 13.44 -40.72
CA ASN A 72 11.47 13.46 -41.90
C ASN A 72 12.24 13.26 -43.23
N GLY A 73 13.22 12.35 -43.24
CA GLY A 73 14.05 12.02 -44.41
C GLY A 73 15.17 13.02 -44.74
N LYS A 74 15.48 13.96 -43.84
CA LYS A 74 16.62 14.90 -43.99
C LYS A 74 17.63 14.71 -42.85
N PRO A 75 18.94 14.92 -43.09
CA PRO A 75 19.95 14.81 -42.04
C PRO A 75 19.63 15.74 -40.85
N ILE A 76 19.65 15.18 -39.64
CA ILE A 76 19.37 15.93 -38.42
C ILE A 76 20.51 16.92 -38.11
N ARG A 77 20.18 18.03 -37.45
CA ARG A 77 21.15 19.02 -36.95
C ARG A 77 20.85 19.33 -35.49
N ARG A 78 21.86 19.78 -34.75
CA ARG A 78 21.68 20.28 -33.38
C ARG A 78 20.78 21.52 -33.38
N TYR A 79 20.00 21.66 -32.32
CA TYR A 79 19.01 22.70 -32.05
C TYR A 79 17.82 22.74 -33.02
N VAL A 80 17.58 21.66 -33.78
CA VAL A 80 16.38 21.55 -34.61
C VAL A 80 15.15 21.34 -33.71
N PRO A 81 14.08 22.15 -33.88
CA PRO A 81 12.84 21.97 -33.14
C PRO A 81 12.07 20.74 -33.64
N ILE A 82 11.53 19.98 -32.70
CA ILE A 82 10.62 18.87 -32.95
C ILE A 82 9.19 19.41 -32.96
N SER A 83 8.47 19.12 -34.04
CA SER A 83 7.06 19.46 -34.25
C SER A 83 6.17 18.22 -34.09
N ASP A 84 4.87 18.47 -33.99
CA ASP A 84 3.89 17.40 -33.97
C ASP A 84 3.93 16.60 -35.29
N ALA A 85 3.91 15.27 -35.16
CA ALA A 85 4.07 14.30 -36.24
C ALA A 85 5.44 14.25 -36.93
N ASP A 86 6.49 14.81 -36.31
CA ASP A 86 7.86 14.61 -36.78
C ASP A 86 8.34 13.18 -36.49
N SER A 87 9.09 12.60 -37.43
CA SER A 87 9.70 11.28 -37.30
C SER A 87 11.22 11.37 -37.42
N ILE A 88 11.94 10.93 -36.38
CA ILE A 88 13.40 10.77 -36.41
C ILE A 88 13.70 9.29 -36.65
N THR A 89 14.42 8.99 -37.73
CA THR A 89 14.72 7.63 -38.16
C THR A 89 16.22 7.41 -38.27
N ALA A 90 16.68 6.22 -37.88
CA ALA A 90 18.00 5.69 -38.23
C ALA A 90 17.77 4.55 -39.25
N PRO A 91 17.84 4.84 -40.57
CA PRO A 91 17.43 3.90 -41.60
C PRO A 91 18.22 2.59 -41.58
N GLU A 92 19.54 2.65 -41.33
CA GLU A 92 20.41 1.48 -41.32
C GLU A 92 20.11 0.53 -40.16
N ASN A 93 19.61 1.09 -39.04
CA ASN A 93 19.45 0.35 -37.79
C ASN A 93 17.99 -0.03 -37.52
N ARG A 94 17.07 0.33 -38.43
CA ARG A 94 15.62 0.08 -38.33
C ARG A 94 15.00 0.63 -37.05
N ILE A 95 15.42 1.82 -36.65
CA ILE A 95 14.93 2.53 -35.47
C ILE A 95 14.18 3.77 -35.93
N SER A 96 12.97 3.98 -35.42
CA SER A 96 12.22 5.22 -35.63
C SER A 96 11.58 5.74 -34.35
N PHE A 97 11.51 7.06 -34.25
CA PHE A 97 10.92 7.80 -33.16
C PHE A 97 9.91 8.78 -33.74
N ASP A 98 8.62 8.54 -33.52
CA ASP A 98 7.56 9.46 -33.95
C ASP A 98 7.09 10.29 -32.76
N PHE A 99 7.10 11.62 -32.92
CA PHE A 99 6.87 12.58 -31.86
C PHE A 99 5.51 13.25 -32.00
N PHE A 100 4.76 13.33 -30.89
CA PHE A 100 3.47 13.99 -30.83
C PHE A 100 3.44 14.97 -29.66
N SER A 101 3.09 16.23 -29.94
CA SER A 101 3.04 17.28 -28.91
C SER A 101 1.64 17.36 -28.30
N LEU A 102 1.56 17.46 -26.97
CA LEU A 102 0.28 17.64 -26.26
C LEU A 102 -0.19 19.10 -26.19
N GLU A 103 0.61 20.06 -26.68
CA GLU A 103 0.12 21.42 -26.80
C GLU A 103 -0.96 21.49 -27.88
N ALA A 104 -2.17 21.88 -27.45
CA ALA A 104 -3.22 22.34 -28.32
C ALA A 104 -2.75 23.63 -29.03
N LYS A 105 -1.94 23.48 -30.08
CA LYS A 105 -1.84 24.52 -31.10
C LYS A 105 -3.24 24.71 -31.62
N SER A 106 -3.85 25.81 -31.16
CA SER A 106 -5.09 26.36 -31.69
C SER A 106 -5.08 26.18 -33.19
N ALA A 107 -6.02 25.37 -33.69
CA ALA A 107 -6.25 25.24 -35.11
C ALA A 107 -6.64 26.62 -35.63
N LEU A 108 -5.65 27.39 -36.12
CA LEU A 108 -5.83 28.56 -36.97
C LEU A 108 -6.54 28.23 -38.29
N ILE A 109 -7.06 27.00 -38.43
CA ILE A 109 -7.93 26.52 -39.48
C ILE A 109 -9.24 26.09 -38.84
N THR A 110 -10.15 27.03 -38.68
CA THR A 110 -11.57 26.72 -38.55
C THR A 110 -12.07 26.23 -39.90
N THR A 111 -12.44 24.96 -40.03
CA THR A 111 -13.18 24.50 -41.20
C THR A 111 -14.60 25.04 -41.12
N ASN A 112 -14.82 26.18 -41.77
CA ASN A 112 -16.16 26.73 -41.94
C ASN A 112 -16.89 25.88 -42.99
N ARG A 113 -17.41 24.72 -42.58
CA ARG A 113 -18.46 24.02 -43.36
C ARG A 113 -19.75 24.81 -43.21
N ALA A 114 -19.80 25.96 -43.88
CA ALA A 114 -21.03 26.48 -44.43
C ALA A 114 -21.20 25.89 -45.84
N GLN A 115 -22.45 25.57 -46.15
CA GLN A 115 -22.96 25.14 -47.45
C GLN A 115 -22.57 26.11 -48.59
N PRO A 116 -22.75 25.71 -49.86
CA PRO A 116 -21.87 26.03 -50.98
C PRO A 116 -21.88 27.52 -51.33
N HIS A 117 -20.70 28.14 -51.40
CA HIS A 117 -20.52 29.40 -52.09
C HIS A 117 -20.45 29.15 -53.60
N ILE A 118 -21.62 29.28 -54.23
CA ILE A 118 -21.74 29.52 -55.66
C ILE A 118 -21.33 30.99 -55.88
N SER A 119 -20.15 31.17 -56.48
CA SER A 119 -19.70 32.33 -57.28
C SER A 119 -20.19 33.74 -56.88
N GLN A 120 -19.35 34.51 -56.18
CA GLN A 120 -19.38 35.97 -56.13
C GLN A 120 -18.89 36.64 -57.44
N PHE A 121 -19.12 36.01 -58.59
CA PHE A 121 -18.95 36.64 -59.91
C PHE A 121 -20.28 36.78 -60.66
N ILE A 122 -21.39 36.33 -60.06
CA ILE A 122 -22.74 36.50 -60.62
C ILE A 122 -23.56 37.51 -59.81
N GLU A 123 -23.14 37.86 -58.59
CA GLU A 123 -23.83 38.85 -57.75
C GLU A 123 -23.44 40.30 -58.12
N ASP A 124 -22.18 40.55 -58.49
CA ASP A 124 -21.75 41.88 -58.96
C ASP A 124 -22.25 42.19 -60.39
N ALA A 125 -22.45 41.18 -61.24
CA ALA A 125 -23.09 41.38 -62.54
C ALA A 125 -24.63 41.55 -62.46
N ALA A 126 -25.26 41.08 -61.37
CA ALA A 126 -26.70 41.21 -61.15
C ALA A 126 -27.09 42.53 -60.46
N ILE A 127 -26.17 43.18 -59.74
CA ILE A 127 -26.41 44.48 -59.10
C ILE A 127 -26.04 45.65 -60.02
N GLU A 128 -25.05 45.50 -60.92
CA GLU A 128 -24.75 46.51 -61.96
C GLU A 128 -25.75 46.52 -63.13
N SER A 129 -26.62 45.51 -63.24
CA SER A 129 -27.69 45.45 -64.24
C SER A 129 -29.08 45.85 -63.71
N TYR A 130 -29.17 46.33 -62.46
CA TYR A 130 -30.43 46.82 -61.85
C TYR A 130 -30.75 48.29 -62.18
N GLY A 131 -30.11 48.85 -63.21
CA GLY A 131 -30.26 50.24 -63.64
C GLY A 131 -30.26 50.41 -65.16
N SER A 132 -30.94 49.53 -65.90
CA SER A 132 -31.11 49.68 -67.35
C SER A 132 -32.43 49.08 -67.83
N ALA A 133 -33.24 49.93 -68.47
CA ALA A 133 -34.58 49.62 -68.95
C ALA A 133 -34.56 48.70 -70.18
N LYS A 134 -34.28 47.38 -70.04
CA LYS A 134 -34.42 46.38 -71.13
C LYS A 134 -34.71 44.94 -70.67
N ARG A 135 -35.51 44.73 -69.63
CA ARG A 135 -35.94 43.37 -69.24
C ARG A 135 -37.03 42.76 -70.14
N ASP A 136 -37.87 43.59 -70.76
CA ASP A 136 -38.85 43.09 -71.72
C ASP A 136 -38.19 42.74 -73.06
N ASP A 137 -37.15 43.47 -73.45
CA ASP A 137 -36.37 43.24 -74.66
C ASP A 137 -35.54 41.96 -74.60
N ALA A 138 -34.91 41.60 -73.47
CA ALA A 138 -34.08 40.38 -73.41
C ALA A 138 -34.91 39.09 -73.43
N LYS A 139 -36.08 39.07 -72.79
CA LYS A 139 -37.02 37.94 -72.87
C LYS A 139 -37.70 37.87 -74.24
N ALA A 140 -38.08 39.01 -74.81
CA ALA A 140 -38.60 39.07 -76.18
C ALA A 140 -37.52 38.61 -77.16
N PHE A 141 -36.28 39.06 -77.01
CA PHE A 141 -35.14 38.67 -77.84
C PHE A 141 -34.83 37.19 -77.71
N LEU A 142 -34.77 36.61 -76.50
CA LEU A 142 -34.55 35.16 -76.33
C LEU A 142 -35.68 34.33 -76.95
N ARG A 143 -36.93 34.81 -76.84
CA ARG A 143 -38.13 34.18 -77.39
C ARG A 143 -38.18 34.30 -78.92
N GLU A 144 -37.82 35.44 -79.48
CA GLU A 144 -37.69 35.65 -80.93
C GLU A 144 -36.49 34.85 -81.46
N PHE A 145 -35.33 34.82 -80.78
CA PHE A 145 -34.16 34.04 -81.18
C PHE A 145 -34.43 32.53 -81.13
N THR A 146 -35.12 32.03 -80.11
CA THR A 146 -35.50 30.61 -80.05
C THR A 146 -36.58 30.27 -81.08
N ARG A 147 -37.50 31.19 -81.37
CA ARG A 147 -38.53 31.03 -82.41
C ARG A 147 -37.94 31.06 -83.83
N GLU A 148 -36.94 31.90 -84.08
CA GLU A 148 -36.24 31.97 -85.38
C GLU A 148 -35.27 30.78 -85.54
N LEU A 149 -34.51 30.41 -84.50
CA LEU A 149 -33.67 29.19 -84.50
C LEU A 149 -34.50 27.93 -84.72
N THR A 150 -35.70 27.82 -84.13
CA THR A 150 -36.57 26.66 -84.34
C THR A 150 -37.22 26.63 -85.72
N ARG A 151 -37.19 27.73 -86.49
CA ARG A 151 -37.80 27.83 -87.82
C ARG A 151 -36.86 27.43 -88.96
N GLU A 152 -35.55 27.62 -88.81
CA GLU A 152 -34.54 27.27 -89.84
C GLU A 152 -33.93 25.87 -89.69
N ILE A 153 -34.18 25.18 -88.58
CA ILE A 153 -33.60 23.87 -88.31
C ILE A 153 -34.48 22.74 -88.87
N SER A 154 -33.88 21.83 -89.64
CA SER A 154 -34.54 20.65 -90.20
C SER A 154 -35.14 19.73 -89.11
N TRP A 155 -36.22 19.02 -89.45
CA TRP A 155 -36.92 18.14 -88.51
C TRP A 155 -36.02 17.05 -87.90
N THR A 156 -35.02 16.60 -88.66
CA THR A 156 -34.04 15.58 -88.22
C THR A 156 -33.16 16.07 -87.08
N THR A 157 -32.67 17.31 -87.14
CA THR A 157 -31.82 17.90 -86.09
C THR A 157 -32.60 18.09 -84.78
N LYS A 158 -33.89 18.45 -84.87
CA LYS A 158 -34.78 18.55 -83.68
C LYS A 158 -34.93 17.21 -82.97
N LEU A 159 -35.08 16.13 -83.74
CA LEU A 159 -35.18 14.77 -83.20
C LEU A 159 -33.88 14.34 -82.51
N ILE A 160 -32.72 14.64 -83.12
CA ILE A 160 -31.40 14.36 -82.54
C ILE A 160 -31.21 15.12 -81.23
N THR A 161 -31.54 16.41 -81.17
CA THR A 161 -31.44 17.20 -79.93
C THR A 161 -32.37 16.70 -78.83
N LEU A 162 -33.57 16.21 -79.18
CA LEU A 162 -34.50 15.61 -78.21
C LEU A 162 -33.93 14.31 -77.62
N VAL A 163 -33.38 13.44 -78.46
CA VAL A 163 -32.77 12.17 -78.02
C VAL A 163 -31.57 12.43 -77.11
N ILE A 164 -30.72 13.42 -77.44
CA ILE A 164 -29.60 13.81 -76.59
C ILE A 164 -30.10 14.37 -75.25
N ALA A 165 -31.14 15.22 -75.25
CA ALA A 165 -31.71 15.78 -74.03
C ALA A 165 -32.32 14.68 -73.13
N VAL A 166 -33.03 13.71 -73.72
CA VAL A 166 -33.59 12.56 -73.00
C VAL A 166 -32.48 11.69 -72.42
N ALA A 167 -31.44 11.36 -73.21
CA ALA A 167 -30.29 10.58 -72.76
C ALA A 167 -29.51 11.28 -71.63
N PHE A 168 -29.40 12.60 -71.70
CA PHE A 168 -28.76 13.41 -70.66
C PHE A 168 -29.58 13.41 -69.37
N LEU A 169 -30.91 13.57 -69.46
CA LEU A 169 -31.82 13.49 -68.33
C LEU A 169 -31.81 12.11 -67.67
N THR A 170 -31.85 11.03 -68.45
CA THR A 170 -31.74 9.66 -67.89
C THR A 170 -30.36 9.40 -67.28
N GLY A 171 -29.29 9.93 -67.87
CA GLY A 171 -27.94 9.85 -67.30
C GLY A 171 -27.84 10.52 -65.92
N ILE A 172 -28.39 11.74 -65.78
CA ILE A 172 -28.44 12.45 -64.49
C ILE A 172 -29.27 11.68 -63.46
N LEU A 173 -30.43 11.16 -63.87
CA LEU A 173 -31.33 10.44 -62.98
C LEU A 173 -30.71 9.10 -62.51
N TYR A 174 -29.95 8.44 -63.38
CA TYR A 174 -29.17 7.25 -63.04
C TYR A 174 -28.03 7.54 -62.06
N ILE A 175 -27.25 8.61 -62.29
CA ILE A 175 -26.19 9.03 -61.37
C ILE A 175 -26.78 9.39 -60.00
N GLY A 176 -27.88 10.15 -59.97
CA GLY A 176 -28.58 10.49 -58.73
C GLY A 176 -29.08 9.25 -57.98
N TYR A 177 -29.61 8.25 -58.70
CA TYR A 177 -30.02 6.98 -58.11
C TYR A 177 -28.84 6.17 -57.57
N ALA A 178 -27.74 6.06 -58.34
CA ALA A 178 -26.55 5.33 -57.95
C ALA A 178 -25.89 5.92 -56.69
N VAL A 179 -25.72 7.24 -56.65
CA VAL A 179 -25.18 7.96 -55.49
C VAL A 179 -26.09 7.80 -54.27
N ASN A 180 -27.41 7.90 -54.44
CA ASN A 180 -28.36 7.71 -53.34
C ASN A 180 -28.34 6.26 -52.79
N LYS A 181 -28.15 5.28 -53.67
CA LYS A 181 -28.01 3.87 -53.27
C LYS A 181 -26.73 3.65 -52.46
N GLU A 182 -25.60 4.16 -52.93
CA GLU A 182 -24.31 4.04 -52.26
C GLU A 182 -24.28 4.76 -50.89
N LEU A 183 -24.95 5.93 -50.79
CA LEU A 183 -25.12 6.63 -49.52
C LEU A 183 -26.00 5.87 -48.52
N ARG A 184 -26.99 5.10 -48.98
CA ARG A 184 -27.80 4.25 -48.09
C ARG A 184 -27.00 3.07 -47.56
N GLU A 185 -26.26 2.39 -48.43
CA GLU A 185 -25.38 1.27 -48.05
C GLU A 185 -24.26 1.76 -47.11
N GLY A 186 -23.67 2.93 -47.37
CA GLY A 186 -22.69 3.55 -46.48
C GLY A 186 -23.25 3.94 -45.10
N ARG A 187 -24.51 4.39 -45.03
CA ARG A 187 -25.19 4.67 -43.74
C ARG A 187 -25.44 3.41 -42.92
N GLU A 188 -25.81 2.31 -43.57
CA GLU A 188 -26.00 1.03 -42.87
C GLU A 188 -24.68 0.48 -42.33
N GLN A 189 -23.59 0.53 -43.12
CA GLN A 189 -22.26 0.16 -42.64
C GLN A 189 -21.78 1.04 -41.50
N ALA A 190 -21.96 2.36 -41.59
CA ALA A 190 -21.60 3.29 -40.52
C ALA A 190 -22.36 2.99 -39.22
N LYS A 191 -23.64 2.59 -39.32
CA LYS A 191 -24.44 2.19 -38.15
C LYS A 191 -23.92 0.90 -37.51
N ILE A 192 -23.59 -0.11 -38.31
CA ILE A 192 -23.02 -1.37 -37.82
C ILE A 192 -21.64 -1.14 -37.19
N GLN A 193 -20.79 -0.32 -37.81
CA GLN A 193 -19.49 0.07 -37.25
C GLN A 193 -19.67 0.82 -35.93
N SER A 194 -20.58 1.78 -35.85
CA SER A 194 -20.88 2.52 -34.61
C SER A 194 -21.38 1.59 -33.50
N GLU A 195 -22.26 0.63 -33.81
CA GLU A 195 -22.71 -0.37 -32.82
C GLU A 195 -21.57 -1.29 -32.36
N THR A 196 -20.65 -1.65 -33.25
CA THR A 196 -19.48 -2.48 -32.94
C THR A 196 -18.50 -1.72 -32.05
N ILE A 197 -18.20 -0.46 -32.39
CA ILE A 197 -17.35 0.43 -31.59
C ILE A 197 -17.97 0.61 -30.20
N ARG A 198 -19.28 0.87 -30.12
CA ARG A 198 -19.98 0.99 -28.82
C ARG A 198 -19.86 -0.28 -27.97
N LYS A 199 -20.02 -1.46 -28.58
CA LYS A 199 -19.83 -2.75 -27.88
C LYS A 199 -18.37 -2.97 -27.46
N LEU A 200 -17.41 -2.52 -28.25
CA LEU A 200 -15.99 -2.59 -27.90
C LEU A 200 -15.66 -1.64 -26.74
N GLU A 201 -16.14 -0.40 -26.77
CA GLU A 201 -16.02 0.57 -25.68
C GLU A 201 -16.64 0.03 -24.39
N GLU A 202 -17.84 -0.57 -24.46
CA GLU A 202 -18.51 -1.18 -23.32
C GLU A 202 -17.69 -2.35 -22.75
N LYS A 203 -17.16 -3.24 -23.60
CA LYS A 203 -16.28 -4.33 -23.19
C LYS A 203 -14.96 -3.84 -22.59
N LEU A 204 -14.38 -2.77 -23.15
CA LEU A 204 -13.18 -2.12 -22.63
C LEU A 204 -13.44 -1.48 -21.26
N GLY A 205 -14.59 -0.83 -21.06
CA GLY A 205 -15.00 -0.28 -19.78
C GLY A 205 -15.19 -1.37 -18.72
N GLN A 206 -15.84 -2.48 -19.08
CA GLN A 206 -15.99 -3.64 -18.20
C GLN A 206 -14.62 -4.27 -17.85
N ALA A 207 -13.75 -4.48 -18.85
CA ALA A 207 -12.41 -5.02 -18.64
C ALA A 207 -11.55 -4.09 -17.77
N SER A 208 -11.64 -2.78 -17.95
CA SER A 208 -10.94 -1.79 -17.13
C SER A 208 -11.42 -1.83 -15.67
N THR A 209 -12.73 -1.96 -15.46
CA THR A 209 -13.30 -2.08 -14.11
C THR A 209 -12.84 -3.37 -13.43
N GLN A 210 -12.88 -4.50 -14.15
CA GLN A 210 -12.38 -5.79 -13.66
C GLN A 210 -10.88 -5.76 -13.33
N LEU A 211 -10.07 -5.08 -14.17
CA LEU A 211 -8.64 -4.89 -13.89
C LEU A 211 -8.43 -4.05 -12.63
N GLY A 212 -9.23 -3.00 -12.42
CA GLY A 212 -9.18 -2.20 -11.19
C GLY A 212 -9.53 -3.01 -9.94
N GLU A 213 -10.57 -3.85 -10.01
CA GLU A 213 -10.94 -4.76 -8.92
C GLU A 213 -9.85 -5.81 -8.66
N LEU A 214 -9.25 -6.37 -9.72
CA LEU A 214 -8.18 -7.35 -9.61
C LEU A 214 -6.90 -6.74 -9.01
N ASP A 215 -6.52 -5.53 -9.41
CA ASP A 215 -5.38 -4.81 -8.82
C ASP A 215 -5.61 -4.54 -7.32
N LYS A 216 -6.84 -4.13 -6.95
CA LYS A 216 -7.21 -3.94 -5.55
C LYS A 216 -7.11 -5.25 -4.75
N SER A 217 -7.68 -6.34 -5.26
CA SER A 217 -7.62 -7.66 -4.64
C SER A 217 -6.16 -8.15 -4.50
N ASN A 218 -5.35 -8.00 -5.54
CA ASN A 218 -3.94 -8.39 -5.51
C ASN A 218 -3.15 -7.58 -4.48
N LYS A 219 -3.40 -6.26 -4.38
CA LYS A 219 -2.81 -5.40 -3.33
C LYS A 219 -3.22 -5.84 -1.93
N ASP A 220 -4.48 -6.19 -1.71
CA ASP A 220 -4.98 -6.63 -0.40
C ASP A 220 -4.40 -8.00 -0.02
N ILE A 221 -4.23 -8.92 -0.98
CA ILE A 221 -3.54 -10.20 -0.77
C ILE A 221 -2.08 -9.96 -0.41
N ILE A 222 -1.36 -9.14 -1.17
CA ILE A 222 0.05 -8.82 -0.90
C ILE A 222 0.20 -8.20 0.48
N LYS A 223 -0.67 -7.26 0.87
CA LYS A 223 -0.68 -6.69 2.23
C LYS A 223 -0.88 -7.76 3.29
N THR A 224 -1.84 -8.66 3.11
CA THR A 224 -2.15 -9.72 4.09
C THR A 224 -1.00 -10.72 4.24
N VAL A 225 -0.37 -11.13 3.13
CA VAL A 225 0.75 -12.09 3.13
C VAL A 225 2.04 -11.46 3.67
N SER A 226 2.27 -10.17 3.39
CA SER A 226 3.46 -9.45 3.84
C SER A 226 3.34 -8.89 5.26
N LEU A 227 2.15 -8.91 5.87
CA LEU A 227 1.89 -8.33 7.19
C LEU A 227 2.82 -8.89 8.26
N ALA A 228 2.87 -10.22 8.45
CA ALA A 228 3.67 -10.83 9.50
C ALA A 228 5.20 -10.59 9.33
N PRO A 229 5.79 -10.77 8.13
CA PRO A 229 7.19 -10.40 7.89
C PRO A 229 7.48 -8.91 8.14
N ASN A 230 6.62 -8.01 7.64
CA ASN A 230 6.81 -6.58 7.79
C ASN A 230 6.74 -6.14 9.26
N LEU A 231 5.75 -6.65 10.01
CA LEU A 231 5.63 -6.39 11.44
C LEU A 231 6.81 -6.94 12.23
N ARG A 232 7.31 -8.13 11.88
CA ARG A 232 8.49 -8.71 12.52
C ARG A 232 9.73 -7.83 12.33
N VAL A 233 9.94 -7.29 11.14
CA VAL A 233 11.06 -6.39 10.86
C VAL A 233 10.88 -5.04 11.55
N ALA A 234 9.67 -4.48 11.50
CA ALA A 234 9.38 -3.15 12.05
C ALA A 234 9.37 -3.11 13.58
N TYR A 235 8.78 -4.12 14.23
CA TYR A 235 8.47 -4.10 15.67
C TYR A 235 9.02 -5.27 16.45
N GLY A 236 9.67 -6.25 15.81
CA GLY A 236 10.18 -7.44 16.49
C GLY A 236 11.13 -7.10 17.65
N ASN A 237 11.94 -6.05 17.50
CA ASN A 237 12.86 -5.59 18.55
C ASN A 237 12.17 -4.90 19.74
N SER A 238 10.91 -4.47 19.57
CA SER A 238 10.11 -3.79 20.58
C SER A 238 9.25 -4.73 21.42
N ILE A 239 9.31 -6.03 21.12
CA ILE A 239 8.68 -7.10 21.90
C ILE A 239 9.70 -7.57 22.94
N GLY A 240 9.35 -7.45 24.22
CA GLY A 240 10.23 -7.80 25.33
C GLY A 240 9.82 -9.10 26.01
N LEU A 241 10.81 -9.90 26.40
CA LEU A 241 10.64 -11.04 27.30
C LEU A 241 10.70 -10.53 28.74
N ILE A 242 9.59 -10.59 29.46
CA ILE A 242 9.55 -10.36 30.91
C ILE A 242 10.10 -11.59 31.61
N VAL A 243 11.01 -11.35 32.55
CA VAL A 243 11.48 -12.35 33.50
C VAL A 243 11.39 -11.76 34.89
N GLY A 244 10.71 -12.47 35.77
CA GLY A 244 10.58 -12.06 37.15
C GLY A 244 10.78 -13.22 38.10
N VAL A 245 11.14 -12.85 39.32
CA VAL A 245 11.34 -13.77 40.43
C VAL A 245 10.62 -13.18 41.63
N TYR A 246 9.77 -13.98 42.27
CA TYR A 246 9.10 -13.60 43.50
C TYR A 246 9.32 -14.63 44.60
N ASP A 247 9.38 -14.13 45.83
CA ASP A 247 9.40 -14.94 47.03
C ASP A 247 8.11 -14.76 47.84
N LEU A 248 7.79 -15.77 48.64
CA LEU A 248 6.72 -15.66 49.64
C LEU A 248 7.32 -15.23 50.98
N VAL A 249 6.77 -14.18 51.58
CA VAL A 249 7.19 -13.69 52.89
C VAL A 249 6.02 -13.65 53.86
N ASP A 250 6.25 -13.96 55.14
CA ASP A 250 5.21 -13.84 56.17
C ASP A 250 4.79 -12.37 56.31
N LYS A 251 3.48 -12.12 56.35
CA LYS A 251 2.90 -10.77 56.50
C LYS A 251 3.29 -10.09 57.81
N ARG A 252 3.58 -10.85 58.88
CA ARG A 252 3.82 -10.30 60.22
C ARG A 252 5.24 -9.79 60.41
N ASN A 253 6.22 -10.62 60.03
CA ASN A 253 7.63 -10.37 60.31
C ASN A 253 8.47 -10.12 59.04
N GLY A 254 7.90 -10.30 57.84
CA GLY A 254 8.60 -10.12 56.58
C GLY A 254 9.69 -11.15 56.28
N LYS A 255 9.80 -12.22 57.08
CA LYS A 255 10.73 -13.32 56.84
C LYS A 255 10.29 -14.15 55.65
N VAL A 256 11.26 -14.62 54.86
CA VAL A 256 11.02 -15.47 53.69
C VAL A 256 10.52 -16.83 54.15
N LEU A 257 9.44 -17.30 53.53
CA LEU A 257 8.90 -18.62 53.75
C LEU A 257 9.77 -19.69 53.08
N ARG A 258 9.83 -20.82 53.74
CA ARG A 258 10.56 -22.00 53.33
C ARG A 258 9.62 -23.19 53.33
N TYR A 259 9.93 -24.17 52.51
CA TYR A 259 9.30 -25.48 52.62
C TYR A 259 9.59 -26.07 54.01
N ALA A 260 8.57 -26.60 54.67
CA ALA A 260 8.72 -27.18 56.00
C ALA A 260 9.69 -28.37 56.01
N ASP A 261 9.70 -29.13 54.91
CA ASP A 261 10.56 -30.28 54.68
C ASP A 261 11.22 -30.16 53.29
N PRO A 262 12.54 -30.43 53.15
CA PRO A 262 13.22 -30.48 51.86
C PRO A 262 12.59 -31.44 50.84
N SER A 263 11.92 -32.51 51.28
CA SER A 263 11.23 -33.47 50.39
C SER A 263 9.95 -32.91 49.75
N LEU A 264 9.42 -31.80 50.28
CA LEU A 264 8.26 -31.10 49.71
C LEU A 264 8.69 -30.13 48.58
N TYR A 265 9.98 -29.83 48.47
CA TYR A 265 10.52 -29.06 47.36
C TYR A 265 10.68 -29.96 46.14
N ARG A 266 9.90 -29.72 45.11
CA ARG A 266 10.15 -30.26 43.77
C ARG A 266 10.75 -29.14 42.93
N SER A 267 11.93 -29.36 42.38
CA SER A 267 12.51 -28.41 41.43
C SER A 267 11.57 -28.33 40.21
N PRO A 268 11.14 -27.12 39.79
CA PRO A 268 10.39 -26.93 38.55
C PRO A 268 11.15 -27.39 37.29
N TYR A 269 12.45 -27.66 37.44
CA TYR A 269 13.41 -27.98 36.39
C TYR A 269 13.75 -29.48 36.32
N GLU A 270 13.18 -30.30 37.20
CA GLU A 270 13.39 -31.76 37.17
C GLU A 270 12.40 -32.39 36.18
N PRO A 271 12.87 -33.17 35.19
CA PRO A 271 11.99 -33.79 34.21
C PRO A 271 10.98 -34.70 34.92
N GLN A 272 9.70 -34.52 34.63
CA GLN A 272 8.65 -35.37 35.15
C GLN A 272 8.93 -36.81 34.72
N SER A 273 9.05 -37.72 35.70
CA SER A 273 8.99 -39.16 35.40
C SER A 273 7.64 -39.44 34.73
N PRO A 274 7.57 -40.28 33.69
CA PRO A 274 6.30 -40.62 33.05
C PRO A 274 5.37 -41.20 34.12
N GLU A 275 4.28 -40.48 34.38
CA GLU A 275 3.32 -40.79 35.44
C GLU A 275 2.58 -42.08 35.06
N ASN A 276 2.51 -43.05 35.98
CA ASN A 276 1.59 -44.18 35.83
C ASN A 276 0.15 -43.63 35.87
N PRO A 277 -0.73 -43.99 34.92
CA PRO A 277 -2.05 -43.39 34.79
C PRO A 277 -3.03 -43.65 35.95
N ASP A 278 -2.67 -44.51 36.93
CA ASP A 278 -3.49 -44.84 38.09
C ASP A 278 -3.17 -44.04 39.36
N THR A 279 -2.12 -43.20 39.35
CA THR A 279 -1.86 -42.28 40.46
C THR A 279 -2.38 -40.90 40.08
N ALA A 280 -3.59 -40.55 40.52
CA ALA A 280 -4.00 -39.15 40.55
C ALA A 280 -2.92 -38.35 41.30
N PRO A 281 -2.39 -37.25 40.76
CA PRO A 281 -1.41 -36.45 41.46
C PRO A 281 -2.05 -35.95 42.75
N MET A 282 -1.69 -36.58 43.87
CA MET A 282 -2.08 -36.09 45.18
C MET A 282 -1.38 -34.74 45.33
N ARG A 283 -2.14 -33.65 45.14
CA ARG A 283 -1.66 -32.28 45.35
C ARG A 283 -1.05 -32.24 46.76
N PRO A 284 0.28 -32.09 46.92
CA PRO A 284 0.87 -32.10 48.24
C PRO A 284 0.26 -30.95 49.03
N GLN A 285 -0.20 -31.20 50.26
CA GLN A 285 -0.46 -30.12 51.20
C GLN A 285 0.90 -29.50 51.52
N ILE A 286 1.23 -28.41 50.83
CA ILE A 286 2.54 -27.77 50.94
C ILE A 286 2.60 -27.03 52.28
N GLY A 287 3.21 -27.66 53.28
CA GLY A 287 3.56 -26.98 54.53
C GLY A 287 4.66 -25.94 54.28
N VAL A 288 4.31 -24.67 54.44
CA VAL A 288 5.27 -23.55 54.39
C VAL A 288 5.43 -22.94 55.78
N THR A 289 6.66 -22.56 56.14
CA THR A 289 7.00 -22.01 57.47
C THR A 289 8.16 -21.03 57.36
N THR A 290 8.30 -20.12 58.33
CA THR A 290 9.43 -19.18 58.43
C THR A 290 10.72 -19.80 58.95
N ASP A 291 10.62 -20.94 59.64
CA ASP A 291 11.74 -21.61 60.33
C ASP A 291 12.01 -23.03 59.79
N GLY A 292 11.46 -23.35 58.63
CA GLY A 292 11.66 -24.65 57.97
C GLY A 292 13.08 -24.84 57.46
N ASN A 293 13.51 -26.10 57.40
CA ASN A 293 14.85 -26.46 56.90
C ASN A 293 14.89 -26.63 55.36
N GLY A 294 13.76 -26.52 54.68
CA GLY A 294 13.69 -26.55 53.21
C GLY A 294 14.23 -25.28 52.55
N PRO A 295 14.38 -25.30 51.22
CA PRO A 295 14.74 -24.12 50.44
C PRO A 295 13.67 -23.03 50.55
N THR A 296 14.06 -21.79 50.25
CA THR A 296 13.13 -20.66 50.18
C THR A 296 12.12 -20.87 49.07
N VAL A 297 10.86 -20.48 49.32
CA VAL A 297 9.81 -20.52 48.31
C VAL A 297 10.05 -19.36 47.34
N GLU A 298 10.72 -19.66 46.24
CA GLU A 298 11.06 -18.74 45.16
C GLU A 298 10.53 -19.33 43.84
N TYR A 299 9.83 -18.49 43.06
CA TYR A 299 9.27 -18.89 41.78
C TYR A 299 9.70 -17.91 40.70
N ASP A 300 10.14 -18.48 39.58
CA ASP A 300 10.42 -17.77 38.35
C ASP A 300 9.15 -17.70 37.51
N PHE A 301 8.92 -16.56 36.88
CA PHE A 301 7.83 -16.38 35.93
C PHE A 301 8.32 -15.63 34.70
N ILE A 302 7.66 -15.93 33.59
CA ILE A 302 7.96 -15.37 32.28
C ILE A 302 6.69 -14.81 31.66
N GLY A 303 6.86 -13.84 30.79
CA GLY A 303 5.78 -13.34 29.96
C GLY A 303 6.30 -12.47 28.84
N THR A 304 5.40 -11.91 28.07
CA THR A 304 5.71 -10.99 26.99
C THR A 304 5.22 -9.59 27.35
N CYS A 305 5.93 -8.56 26.91
CA CYS A 305 5.45 -7.20 26.86
C CYS A 305 5.81 -6.55 25.53
N PHE A 306 5.26 -5.37 25.28
CA PHE A 306 5.61 -4.58 24.11
C PHE A 306 5.72 -3.09 24.44
N TYR A 307 6.63 -2.41 23.75
CA TYR A 307 6.97 -1.01 23.98
C TYR A 307 6.07 -0.04 23.21
N VAL A 308 5.50 0.94 23.92
CA VAL A 308 4.52 1.90 23.38
C VAL A 308 5.03 3.36 23.43
N GLY A 309 6.32 3.57 23.68
CA GLY A 309 6.93 4.91 23.70
C GLY A 309 7.06 5.51 25.11
N GLU A 310 7.88 6.55 25.24
CA GLU A 310 8.12 7.32 26.48
C GLU A 310 8.51 6.47 27.71
N GLY A 311 9.14 5.30 27.50
CA GLY A 311 9.47 4.34 28.56
C GLY A 311 8.33 3.41 29.00
N TYR A 312 7.14 3.53 28.42
CA TYR A 312 5.98 2.70 28.79
C TYR A 312 5.94 1.38 28.02
N VAL A 313 5.55 0.33 28.72
CA VAL A 313 5.31 -1.00 28.15
C VAL A 313 3.96 -1.54 28.61
N VAL A 314 3.35 -2.38 27.79
CA VAL A 314 2.06 -3.03 28.09
C VAL A 314 2.25 -4.53 28.20
N THR A 315 1.56 -5.15 29.18
CA THR A 315 1.51 -6.60 29.39
C THR A 315 0.21 -6.96 30.14
N ASN A 316 0.04 -8.23 30.54
CA ASN A 316 -1.09 -8.65 31.39
C ASN A 316 -0.79 -8.44 32.88
N ARG A 317 -1.85 -8.33 33.69
CA ARG A 317 -1.72 -8.23 35.15
C ARG A 317 -1.17 -9.53 35.74
N HIS A 318 -1.64 -10.69 35.28
CA HIS A 318 -1.14 -11.98 35.78
C HIS A 318 0.35 -12.21 35.44
N VAL A 319 0.89 -11.58 34.40
CA VAL A 319 2.33 -11.68 34.07
C VAL A 319 3.17 -10.99 35.14
N VAL A 320 2.73 -9.83 35.66
CA VAL A 320 3.46 -9.09 36.71
C VAL A 320 3.05 -9.49 38.13
N ARG A 321 1.94 -10.23 38.27
CA ARG A 321 1.40 -10.77 39.54
C ARG A 321 0.85 -12.20 39.40
N PRO A 322 1.69 -13.19 39.10
CA PRO A 322 1.23 -14.56 38.83
C PRO A 322 0.56 -15.23 40.05
N TRP A 323 0.95 -14.86 41.27
CA TRP A 323 0.39 -15.41 42.52
C TRP A 323 -1.09 -15.04 42.76
N GLU A 324 -1.66 -14.10 42.00
CA GLU A 324 -3.08 -13.78 42.06
C GLU A 324 -3.96 -14.77 41.27
N GLU A 325 -3.35 -15.60 40.41
CA GLU A 325 -4.06 -16.59 39.60
C GLU A 325 -3.75 -18.04 40.02
N ASP A 326 -2.52 -18.33 40.48
CA ASP A 326 -2.11 -19.68 40.89
C ASP A 326 -2.77 -20.13 42.21
N ASP A 327 -3.68 -21.11 42.11
CA ASP A 327 -4.42 -21.68 43.26
C ASP A 327 -3.52 -22.38 44.29
N GLY A 328 -2.42 -23.01 43.86
CA GLY A 328 -1.45 -23.62 44.77
C GLY A 328 -0.72 -22.57 45.59
N VAL A 329 -0.27 -21.49 44.95
CA VAL A 329 0.39 -20.36 45.62
C VAL A 329 -0.58 -19.63 46.53
N LYS A 330 -1.85 -19.46 46.14
CA LYS A 330 -2.90 -18.92 47.01
C LYS A 330 -3.08 -19.75 48.27
N GLN A 331 -3.12 -21.08 48.15
CA GLN A 331 -3.23 -21.97 49.31
C GLN A 331 -2.00 -21.87 50.21
N MET A 332 -0.79 -21.82 49.65
CA MET A 332 0.44 -21.61 50.41
C MET A 332 0.45 -20.25 51.15
N MET A 333 0.02 -19.18 50.48
CA MET A 333 -0.10 -17.85 51.09
C MET A 333 -1.15 -17.84 52.21
N ALA A 334 -2.26 -18.57 52.05
CA ALA A 334 -3.27 -18.71 53.09
C ALA A 334 -2.76 -19.52 54.30
N ALA A 335 -2.09 -20.64 54.05
CA ALA A 335 -1.54 -21.52 55.09
C ALA A 335 -0.40 -20.87 55.89
N GLY A 336 0.50 -20.16 55.20
CA GLY A 336 1.67 -19.50 55.80
C GLY A 336 1.43 -18.06 56.25
N ASN A 337 0.19 -17.54 56.18
CA ASN A 337 -0.12 -16.11 56.36
C ASN A 337 0.85 -15.20 55.56
N ALA A 338 1.11 -15.57 54.31
CA ALA A 338 2.15 -15.00 53.48
C ALA A 338 1.63 -13.93 52.51
N ARG A 339 2.55 -13.10 52.03
CA ARG A 339 2.38 -12.25 50.85
C ARG A 339 3.53 -12.48 49.87
N ALA A 340 3.25 -12.36 48.58
CA ALA A 340 4.28 -12.37 47.57
C ALA A 340 5.06 -11.05 47.59
N ARG A 341 6.36 -11.13 47.35
CA ARG A 341 7.24 -10.00 47.13
C ARG A 341 8.07 -10.26 45.88
N VAL A 342 8.02 -9.31 44.96
CA VAL A 342 8.85 -9.34 43.75
C VAL A 342 10.29 -9.01 44.14
N LYS A 343 11.20 -9.95 43.91
CA LYS A 343 12.64 -9.81 44.17
C LYS A 343 13.34 -9.19 42.98
N LYS A 344 12.94 -9.57 41.77
CA LYS A 344 13.47 -9.05 40.51
C LYS A 344 12.38 -9.05 39.45
N LEU A 345 12.33 -7.99 38.65
CA LEU A 345 11.46 -7.86 37.49
C LEU A 345 12.22 -7.09 36.40
N VAL A 346 12.50 -7.78 35.30
CA VAL A 346 13.29 -7.25 34.21
C VAL A 346 12.69 -7.62 32.86
N VAL A 347 13.04 -6.85 31.82
CA VAL A 347 12.66 -7.09 30.43
C VAL A 347 13.91 -7.26 29.59
N TYR A 348 13.91 -8.27 28.72
CA TYR A 348 14.93 -8.48 27.70
C TYR A 348 14.34 -8.13 26.33
N PHE A 349 14.86 -7.08 25.70
CA PHE A 349 14.56 -6.78 24.30
C PHE A 349 15.57 -7.48 23.38
N PRO A 350 15.15 -7.92 22.18
CA PRO A 350 16.06 -8.45 21.18
C PRO A 350 17.26 -7.54 20.90
N ASN A 351 18.39 -8.16 20.52
CA ASN A 351 19.66 -7.50 20.21
C ASN A 351 20.32 -6.71 21.36
N ASN A 352 19.70 -6.68 22.55
CA ASN A 352 20.24 -6.01 23.72
C ASN A 352 20.86 -7.04 24.69
N PRO A 353 22.15 -6.92 25.03
CA PRO A 353 22.83 -7.91 25.87
C PRO A 353 22.47 -7.79 27.36
N GLN A 354 21.93 -6.65 27.79
CA GLN A 354 21.57 -6.39 29.18
C GLN A 354 20.06 -6.27 29.35
N PRO A 355 19.51 -6.81 30.45
CA PRO A 355 18.11 -6.59 30.80
C PRO A 355 17.84 -5.17 31.29
N PHE A 356 16.61 -4.72 31.08
CA PHE A 356 16.11 -3.45 31.58
C PHE A 356 15.24 -3.67 32.83
N PRO A 357 15.48 -2.95 33.94
CA PRO A 357 14.61 -2.98 35.11
C PRO A 357 13.20 -2.50 34.76
N LEU A 358 12.20 -3.30 35.10
CA LEU A 358 10.80 -2.99 34.86
C LEU A 358 10.10 -2.62 36.16
N SER A 359 9.49 -1.44 36.20
CA SER A 359 8.63 -0.99 37.30
C SER A 359 7.17 -1.05 36.90
N VAL A 360 6.29 -1.51 37.80
CA VAL A 360 4.85 -1.52 37.55
C VAL A 360 4.27 -0.16 37.93
N LYS A 361 3.69 0.57 36.96
CA LYS A 361 3.06 1.88 37.20
C LYS A 361 1.60 1.76 37.55
N THR A 362 0.85 1.01 36.74
CA THR A 362 -0.60 0.94 36.85
C THR A 362 -1.07 -0.47 36.51
N LEU A 363 -2.08 -0.95 37.22
CA LEU A 363 -2.67 -2.26 37.04
C LEU A 363 -4.16 -2.11 36.72
N GLY A 364 -4.62 -2.89 35.74
CA GLY A 364 -6.03 -3.02 35.42
C GLY A 364 -6.79 -3.66 36.58
N THR A 365 -7.94 -3.09 36.93
CA THR A 365 -8.79 -3.63 38.01
C THR A 365 -9.72 -4.72 37.50
N ARG A 366 -10.34 -4.51 36.33
CA ARG A 366 -11.36 -5.41 35.77
C ARG A 366 -10.79 -6.29 34.67
N GLU A 367 -9.96 -5.69 33.82
CA GLU A 367 -9.27 -6.34 32.72
C GLU A 367 -7.88 -6.79 33.16
N ASP A 368 -7.42 -7.91 32.61
CA ASP A 368 -6.11 -8.49 32.91
C ASP A 368 -5.00 -7.75 32.13
N LEU A 369 -4.76 -6.50 32.50
CA LEU A 369 -3.79 -5.61 31.86
C LEU A 369 -2.90 -4.93 32.90
N ALA A 370 -1.67 -4.63 32.52
CA ALA A 370 -0.71 -3.90 33.33
C ALA A 370 0.12 -2.96 32.44
N VAL A 371 0.41 -1.78 32.99
CA VAL A 371 1.33 -0.82 32.41
C VAL A 371 2.61 -0.82 33.23
N GLY A 372 3.69 -1.17 32.57
CA GLY A 372 5.05 -1.09 33.09
C GLY A 372 5.76 0.16 32.61
N PHE A 373 6.84 0.51 33.30
CA PHE A 373 7.70 1.62 32.97
C PHE A 373 9.17 1.22 33.13
N ILE A 374 9.93 1.57 32.11
CA ILE A 374 11.37 1.43 32.00
C ILE A 374 11.93 2.85 31.88
N ASP A 375 13.07 3.11 32.53
CA ASP A 375 13.73 4.41 32.43
C ASP A 375 14.09 4.70 30.95
N PRO A 376 13.52 5.76 30.33
CA PRO A 376 13.78 6.09 28.94
C PRO A 376 15.26 6.34 28.64
N THR A 377 16.03 6.81 29.64
CA THR A 377 17.46 7.09 29.47
C THR A 377 18.31 5.83 29.31
N THR A 378 17.76 4.69 29.73
CA THR A 378 18.43 3.39 29.60
C THR A 378 18.03 2.66 28.33
N LEU A 379 16.91 3.02 27.71
CA LEU A 379 16.41 2.37 26.50
C LEU A 379 17.25 2.77 25.27
N PRO A 380 17.39 1.87 24.28
CA PRO A 380 17.99 2.21 23.00
C PRO A 380 17.20 3.33 22.30
N GLU A 381 17.91 4.33 21.75
CA GLU A 381 17.28 5.46 21.03
C GLU A 381 16.46 5.02 19.82
N ASP A 382 16.88 3.93 19.16
CA ASP A 382 16.24 3.39 17.95
C ASP A 382 15.12 2.37 18.23
N LEU A 383 14.68 2.20 19.48
CA LEU A 383 13.65 1.20 19.81
C LEU A 383 12.29 1.61 19.20
N PRO A 384 11.74 0.84 18.23
CA PRO A 384 10.51 1.25 17.55
C PRO A 384 9.30 1.32 18.49
N VAL A 385 8.48 2.36 18.33
CA VAL A 385 7.23 2.48 19.10
C VAL A 385 6.13 1.70 18.40
N ILE A 386 5.48 0.79 19.11
CA ILE A 386 4.39 0.00 18.56
C ILE A 386 3.10 0.84 18.54
N PRO A 387 2.45 1.01 17.37
CA PRO A 387 1.22 1.78 17.26
C PRO A 387 0.04 1.00 17.87
N LEU A 388 -0.82 1.72 18.59
CA LEU A 388 -2.04 1.19 19.20
C LEU A 388 -3.23 1.63 18.38
N ASP A 389 -4.14 0.70 18.09
CA ASP A 389 -5.34 1.02 17.35
C ASP A 389 -6.31 1.81 18.25
N THR A 390 -6.59 3.04 17.87
CA THR A 390 -7.58 3.90 18.54
C THR A 390 -8.98 3.75 17.97
N ASP A 391 -9.09 3.19 16.76
CA ASP A 391 -10.37 2.97 16.10
C ASP A 391 -10.95 1.62 16.55
N THR A 392 -12.23 1.64 16.92
CA THR A 392 -12.89 0.45 17.47
C THR A 392 -13.51 -0.42 16.37
N ASP A 393 -13.64 0.14 15.16
CA ASP A 393 -14.31 -0.50 14.02
C ASP A 393 -13.36 -1.39 13.19
N SER A 394 -12.08 -1.46 13.56
CA SER A 394 -11.06 -2.23 12.83
C SER A 394 -11.09 -3.75 13.07
N VAL A 395 -11.87 -4.20 14.06
CA VAL A 395 -11.88 -5.59 14.53
C VAL A 395 -13.13 -6.31 14.03
N GLU A 396 -12.96 -7.20 13.06
CA GLU A 396 -14.04 -8.03 12.52
C GLU A 396 -13.66 -9.52 12.51
N ILE A 397 -14.65 -10.40 12.68
CA ILE A 397 -14.46 -11.85 12.61
C ILE A 397 -13.97 -12.23 11.19
N GLY A 398 -13.00 -13.14 11.12
CA GLY A 398 -12.37 -13.60 9.88
C GLY A 398 -11.21 -12.74 9.39
N LYS A 399 -10.94 -11.58 10.01
CA LYS A 399 -9.77 -10.77 9.68
C LYS A 399 -8.49 -11.44 10.17
N THR A 400 -7.44 -11.27 9.39
CA THR A 400 -6.09 -11.74 9.71
C THR A 400 -5.53 -10.96 10.88
N VAL A 401 -4.92 -11.68 11.81
CA VAL A 401 -4.18 -11.13 12.94
C VAL A 401 -2.80 -11.74 13.04
N VAL A 402 -1.87 -10.97 13.61
CA VAL A 402 -0.51 -11.42 13.87
C VAL A 402 -0.20 -11.19 15.35
N THR A 403 0.42 -12.16 16.02
CA THR A 403 0.94 -11.96 17.37
C THR A 403 2.43 -12.23 17.41
N MET A 404 3.12 -11.53 18.31
CA MET A 404 4.56 -11.66 18.51
C MET A 404 4.88 -11.75 20.00
N GLY A 405 5.48 -12.87 20.42
CA GLY A 405 5.84 -13.04 21.82
C GLY A 405 6.76 -14.22 22.07
N TYR A 406 6.85 -14.63 23.33
CA TYR A 406 7.77 -15.68 23.79
C TYR A 406 7.05 -16.90 24.34
N PRO A 407 6.31 -17.65 23.51
CA PRO A 407 5.69 -18.91 23.94
C PRO A 407 6.78 -19.90 24.34
N ASN A 408 6.56 -20.59 25.45
CA ASN A 408 7.49 -21.44 26.19
C ASN A 408 8.80 -20.75 26.62
N GLY A 409 8.82 -19.40 26.63
CA GLY A 409 9.94 -18.56 27.05
C GLY A 409 11.33 -19.03 26.62
N PRO A 410 12.27 -19.24 27.56
CA PRO A 410 13.65 -19.61 27.23
C PRO A 410 13.78 -21.03 26.66
N ASP A 411 12.85 -21.93 26.98
CA ASP A 411 12.94 -23.33 26.53
C ASP A 411 12.75 -23.41 25.00
N ARG A 412 11.87 -22.56 24.45
CA ARG A 412 11.78 -22.38 22.99
C ARG A 412 13.06 -21.81 22.41
N LEU A 413 13.63 -20.79 23.04
CA LEU A 413 14.84 -20.14 22.53
C LEU A 413 16.01 -21.14 22.50
N LEU A 414 16.12 -21.98 23.52
CA LEU A 414 17.10 -23.06 23.59
C LEU A 414 16.88 -24.11 22.50
N ALA A 415 15.61 -24.47 22.21
CA ALA A 415 15.27 -25.43 21.15
C ALA A 415 15.54 -24.91 19.72
N MET A 416 15.77 -23.61 19.55
CA MET A 416 16.14 -23.00 18.26
C MET A 416 17.65 -22.94 18.04
N VAL A 417 18.44 -23.33 19.04
CA VAL A 417 19.90 -23.40 18.98
C VAL A 417 20.33 -24.84 18.68
N ASP A 418 21.48 -25.02 18.05
CA ASP A 418 21.99 -26.34 17.66
C ASP A 418 22.06 -27.29 18.87
N ASP A 419 21.70 -28.57 18.69
CA ASP A 419 21.60 -29.57 19.77
C ASP A 419 22.84 -29.65 20.67
N ALA A 420 24.04 -29.55 20.08
CA ALA A 420 25.30 -29.60 20.83
C ALA A 420 25.47 -28.36 21.71
N GLU A 421 25.13 -27.19 21.19
CA GLU A 421 25.19 -25.93 21.92
C GLU A 421 24.07 -25.90 22.99
N ALA A 422 22.84 -26.28 22.64
CA ALA A 422 21.72 -26.37 23.58
C ALA A 422 22.01 -27.29 24.77
N ARG A 423 22.61 -28.47 24.55
CA ARG A 423 23.05 -29.37 25.62
C ARG A 423 24.14 -28.73 26.48
N SER A 424 25.11 -28.05 25.88
CA SER A 424 26.19 -27.38 26.61
C SER A 424 25.68 -26.23 27.48
N ILE A 425 24.72 -25.45 26.96
CA ILE A 425 24.08 -24.35 27.67
C ILE A 425 23.25 -24.91 28.82
N ASN A 426 22.45 -25.95 28.58
CA ASN A 426 21.64 -26.58 29.63
C ASN A 426 22.50 -27.24 30.72
N GLN A 427 23.63 -27.85 30.37
CA GLN A 427 24.58 -28.38 31.35
C GLN A 427 25.22 -27.29 32.22
N ARG A 428 25.47 -26.10 31.65
CA ARG A 428 26.11 -24.98 32.35
C ARG A 428 25.12 -24.16 33.19
N PHE A 429 23.90 -23.98 32.68
CA PHE A 429 22.93 -23.01 33.20
C PHE A 429 21.55 -23.61 33.51
N GLY A 430 21.34 -24.92 33.35
CA GLY A 430 20.04 -25.59 33.59
C GLY A 430 19.54 -25.53 35.03
N ASN A 431 20.41 -25.17 35.98
CA ASN A 431 20.05 -24.93 37.38
C ASN A 431 19.53 -23.51 37.65
N SER A 432 19.62 -22.58 36.68
CA SER A 432 19.24 -21.17 36.82
C SER A 432 18.71 -20.62 35.50
N ARG A 433 17.38 -20.49 35.41
CA ARG A 433 16.70 -19.92 34.22
C ARG A 433 17.15 -18.49 33.93
N GLN A 434 17.50 -17.72 34.97
CA GLN A 434 18.00 -16.36 34.79
C GLN A 434 19.36 -16.33 34.08
N ASP A 435 20.27 -17.24 34.42
CA ASP A 435 21.60 -17.29 33.81
C ASP A 435 21.52 -17.80 32.37
N LEU A 436 20.61 -18.75 32.12
CA LEU A 436 20.26 -19.17 30.76
C LEU A 436 19.79 -17.99 29.91
N ILE A 437 18.85 -17.18 30.41
CA ILE A 437 18.32 -16.02 29.66
C ILE A 437 19.39 -14.94 29.49
N ASN A 438 20.22 -14.69 30.50
CA ASN A 438 21.35 -13.77 30.38
C ASN A 438 22.31 -14.20 29.27
N PHE A 439 22.62 -15.50 29.18
CA PHE A 439 23.46 -16.04 28.11
C PHE A 439 22.79 -15.88 26.73
N LEU A 440 21.50 -16.18 26.63
CA LEU A 440 20.73 -16.01 25.39
C LEU A 440 20.65 -14.53 24.96
N ALA A 441 20.58 -13.59 25.92
CA ALA A 441 20.62 -12.16 25.66
C ALA A 441 21.99 -11.70 25.15
N GLN A 442 23.07 -12.12 25.83
CA GLN A 442 24.45 -11.80 25.43
C GLN A 442 24.80 -12.35 24.05
N SER A 443 24.28 -13.52 23.70
CA SER A 443 24.45 -14.14 22.38
C SER A 443 23.47 -13.63 21.32
N GLN A 444 22.65 -12.62 21.65
CA GLN A 444 21.63 -12.02 20.79
C GLN A 444 20.62 -13.04 20.22
N LYS A 445 20.31 -14.09 20.99
CA LYS A 445 19.38 -15.16 20.65
C LYS A 445 17.96 -14.94 21.19
N ILE A 446 17.72 -13.83 21.89
CA ILE A 446 16.37 -13.42 22.33
C ILE A 446 15.59 -12.95 21.11
N VAL A 447 14.74 -13.82 20.55
CA VAL A 447 13.96 -13.53 19.35
C VAL A 447 12.50 -13.97 19.54
N PRO A 448 11.52 -13.07 19.39
CA PRO A 448 10.11 -13.42 19.53
C PRO A 448 9.67 -14.37 18.41
N LEU A 449 8.70 -15.23 18.74
CA LEU A 449 7.95 -15.99 17.76
C LEU A 449 6.89 -15.09 17.15
N THR A 450 6.86 -15.01 15.81
CA THR A 450 5.79 -14.35 15.07
C THR A 450 4.85 -15.42 14.54
N THR A 451 3.58 -15.35 14.90
CA THR A 451 2.54 -16.26 14.40
C THR A 451 1.39 -15.47 13.82
N GLN A 452 0.80 -16.01 12.75
CA GLN A 452 -0.36 -15.45 12.08
C GLN A 452 -1.56 -16.36 12.33
N GLY A 453 -2.73 -15.75 12.37
CA GLY A 453 -4.02 -16.42 12.47
C GLY A 453 -5.14 -15.50 12.01
N SER A 454 -6.36 -15.83 12.42
CA SER A 454 -7.59 -15.11 12.14
C SER A 454 -8.41 -14.94 13.41
N ILE A 455 -9.21 -13.88 13.45
CA ILE A 455 -10.21 -13.68 14.50
C ILE A 455 -11.32 -14.70 14.29
N THR A 456 -11.56 -15.56 15.28
CA THR A 456 -12.57 -16.63 15.22
C THR A 456 -13.86 -16.24 15.90
N ASP A 457 -13.80 -15.37 16.91
CA ASP A 457 -14.96 -14.83 17.62
C ASP A 457 -14.63 -13.48 18.26
N LEU A 458 -15.63 -12.66 18.53
CA LEU A 458 -15.46 -11.30 19.04
C LEU A 458 -16.57 -10.94 20.05
N ASP A 459 -16.14 -10.44 21.21
CA ASP A 459 -17.00 -9.83 22.22
C ASP A 459 -16.48 -8.41 22.57
N SER A 460 -17.36 -7.61 23.14
CA SER A 460 -17.10 -6.30 23.75
C SER A 460 -15.96 -6.28 24.77
N LYS A 461 -15.46 -7.42 25.25
CA LYS A 461 -14.33 -7.47 26.19
C LYS A 461 -13.21 -8.40 25.75
N ARG A 462 -13.38 -9.17 24.67
CA ARG A 462 -12.45 -10.24 24.29
C ARG A 462 -12.41 -10.39 22.78
N ILE A 463 -11.22 -10.60 22.25
CA ILE A 463 -10.98 -11.01 20.87
C ILE A 463 -10.52 -12.46 20.93
N VAL A 464 -11.18 -13.36 20.21
CA VAL A 464 -10.77 -14.77 20.13
C VAL A 464 -10.09 -15.00 18.80
N HIS A 465 -8.95 -15.69 18.79
CA HIS A 465 -8.19 -15.96 17.59
C HIS A 465 -7.50 -17.33 17.62
N ASP A 466 -7.12 -17.82 16.44
CA ASP A 466 -6.44 -19.11 16.27
C ASP A 466 -4.90 -18.98 16.07
N ALA A 467 -4.36 -17.74 16.09
CA ALA A 467 -2.92 -17.52 15.98
C ALA A 467 -2.19 -18.28 17.10
N ARG A 468 -1.23 -19.14 16.73
CA ARG A 468 -0.57 -20.08 17.65
C ARG A 468 0.21 -19.35 18.74
N THR A 469 0.00 -19.74 19.99
CA THR A 469 0.73 -19.26 21.16
C THR A 469 0.80 -20.37 22.22
N ALA A 470 1.52 -20.13 23.32
CA ALA A 470 1.61 -21.01 24.47
C ALA A 470 1.88 -20.17 25.74
N GLU A 471 2.08 -20.83 26.87
CA GLU A 471 2.51 -20.18 28.11
C GLU A 471 3.76 -19.30 27.88
N GLY A 472 3.83 -18.13 28.50
CA GLY A 472 4.87 -17.13 28.21
C GLY A 472 4.56 -16.20 27.02
N GLY A 473 3.61 -16.57 26.16
CA GLY A 473 3.04 -15.70 25.12
C GLY A 473 1.99 -14.70 25.65
N SER A 474 1.60 -14.80 26.92
CA SER A 474 0.74 -13.80 27.59
C SER A 474 1.43 -12.44 27.63
N GLY A 475 0.68 -11.39 27.30
CA GLY A 475 1.12 -10.01 27.21
C GLY A 475 1.67 -9.64 25.84
N ALA A 476 1.68 -10.57 24.88
CA ALA A 476 2.03 -10.31 23.50
C ALA A 476 1.01 -9.38 22.83
N PRO A 477 1.44 -8.43 21.98
CA PRO A 477 0.52 -7.67 21.17
C PRO A 477 -0.15 -8.56 20.12
N LEU A 478 -1.42 -8.25 19.83
CA LEU A 478 -2.19 -8.77 18.72
C LEU A 478 -2.39 -7.65 17.71
N PHE A 479 -1.75 -7.77 16.55
CA PHE A 479 -1.82 -6.81 15.46
C PHE A 479 -2.97 -7.13 14.51
N GLY A 480 -3.71 -6.10 14.11
CA GLY A 480 -4.72 -6.17 13.05
C GLY A 480 -4.13 -5.99 11.65
N GLN A 481 -5.01 -5.96 10.63
CA GLN A 481 -4.61 -5.75 9.23
C GLN A 481 -4.04 -4.35 8.96
N SER A 482 -4.34 -3.36 9.80
CA SER A 482 -3.74 -2.02 9.77
C SER A 482 -2.25 -2.02 10.13
N GLY A 483 -1.76 -3.09 10.77
CA GLY A 483 -0.44 -3.13 11.37
C GLY A 483 -0.35 -2.47 12.74
N GLU A 484 -1.50 -2.08 13.32
CA GLU A 484 -1.62 -1.55 14.67
C GLU A 484 -2.10 -2.63 15.64
N VAL A 485 -1.79 -2.46 16.93
CA VAL A 485 -2.20 -3.40 17.97
C VAL A 485 -3.67 -3.20 18.29
N ILE A 486 -4.47 -4.25 18.08
CA ILE A 486 -5.91 -4.28 18.39
C ILE A 486 -6.21 -4.96 19.73
N GLY A 487 -5.24 -5.70 20.29
CA GLY A 487 -5.40 -6.34 21.59
C GLY A 487 -4.11 -6.85 22.22
N VAL A 488 -4.23 -7.33 23.47
CA VAL A 488 -3.15 -7.93 24.26
C VAL A 488 -3.49 -9.38 24.54
N ASN A 489 -2.73 -10.30 23.98
CA ASN A 489 -2.94 -11.75 24.08
C ASN A 489 -2.78 -12.24 25.53
N PHE A 490 -3.64 -13.15 25.96
CA PHE A 490 -3.53 -13.89 27.21
C PHE A 490 -3.98 -15.34 27.00
N GLY A 491 -3.21 -16.29 27.53
CA GLY A 491 -3.58 -17.70 27.46
C GLY A 491 -4.67 -18.03 28.47
N VAL A 492 -5.80 -18.61 28.03
CA VAL A 492 -6.77 -19.23 28.94
C VAL A 492 -6.43 -20.71 29.05
N PHE A 493 -5.88 -21.11 30.20
CA PHE A 493 -5.75 -22.51 30.59
C PHE A 493 -7.15 -23.13 30.73
N THR A 494 -7.64 -23.74 29.65
CA THR A 494 -8.66 -24.77 29.68
C THR A 494 -8.33 -25.76 28.57
N GLU A 495 -8.76 -27.00 28.72
CA GLU A 495 -8.45 -28.22 27.94
C GLU A 495 -8.68 -28.12 26.40
N ASN A 496 -9.01 -26.93 25.89
CA ASN A 496 -9.21 -26.62 24.48
C ASN A 496 -8.05 -25.79 23.92
N THR A 497 -7.09 -26.45 23.29
CA THR A 497 -5.87 -25.87 22.69
C THR A 497 -6.09 -25.07 21.41
N ALA A 498 -7.35 -24.93 20.95
CA ALA A 498 -7.68 -24.38 19.63
C ALA A 498 -8.07 -22.89 19.62
N ALA A 499 -8.22 -22.23 20.78
CA ALA A 499 -8.67 -20.84 20.84
C ALA A 499 -7.86 -20.01 21.85
N ASN A 500 -7.20 -18.98 21.35
CA ASN A 500 -6.48 -17.98 22.15
C ASN A 500 -7.34 -16.72 22.31
N MET A 501 -7.09 -15.96 23.37
CA MET A 501 -7.87 -14.76 23.67
C MET A 501 -6.97 -13.53 23.81
N ALA A 502 -7.49 -12.37 23.47
CA ALA A 502 -6.85 -11.09 23.69
C ALA A 502 -7.82 -10.09 24.31
N VAL A 503 -7.31 -9.24 25.20
CA VAL A 503 -8.04 -8.09 25.74
C VAL A 503 -7.95 -6.95 24.71
N PRO A 504 -9.07 -6.32 24.29
CA PRO A 504 -9.04 -5.21 23.35
C PRO A 504 -8.13 -4.06 23.80
N VAL A 505 -7.36 -3.50 22.86
CA VAL A 505 -6.32 -2.48 23.14
C VAL A 505 -6.89 -1.21 23.77
N ARG A 506 -8.15 -0.86 23.50
CA ARG A 506 -8.82 0.31 24.09
C ARG A 506 -8.71 0.36 25.62
N PHE A 507 -8.76 -0.80 26.28
CA PHE A 507 -8.61 -0.88 27.73
C PHE A 507 -7.17 -0.60 28.18
N ALA A 508 -6.18 -0.99 27.38
CA ALA A 508 -4.78 -0.67 27.61
C ALA A 508 -4.51 0.83 27.38
N ILE A 509 -5.11 1.44 26.34
CA ILE A 509 -5.00 2.88 26.07
C ILE A 509 -5.51 3.70 27.27
N THR A 510 -6.71 3.40 27.76
CA THR A 510 -7.26 4.08 28.96
C THR A 510 -6.32 3.91 30.17
N LEU A 511 -5.70 2.73 30.33
CA LEU A 511 -4.76 2.48 31.43
C LEU A 511 -3.46 3.27 31.28
N LEU A 512 -2.95 3.40 30.05
CA LEU A 512 -1.76 4.16 29.69
C LEU A 512 -1.97 5.67 29.93
N GLU A 513 -3.10 6.21 29.48
CA GLU A 513 -3.45 7.63 29.68
C GLU A 513 -3.53 7.99 31.17
N ASN A 514 -4.14 7.11 31.97
CA ASN A 514 -4.18 7.25 33.44
C ASN A 514 -2.79 7.19 34.08
N ALA A 515 -1.83 6.49 33.46
CA ALA A 515 -0.44 6.42 33.91
C ALA A 515 0.39 7.64 33.48
N GLY A 516 -0.15 8.52 32.62
CA GLY A 516 0.51 9.72 32.11
C GLY A 516 1.19 9.55 30.75
N TRP A 517 0.94 8.45 30.04
CA TRP A 517 1.40 8.25 28.66
C TRP A 517 0.61 9.14 27.69
N LYS A 518 1.30 9.66 26.66
CA LYS A 518 0.67 10.41 25.57
C LYS A 518 0.78 9.64 24.27
N SER A 519 -0.31 9.58 23.52
CA SER A 519 -0.30 8.93 22.22
C SER A 519 0.66 9.67 21.26
N PRO A 520 1.57 8.95 20.58
CA PRO A 520 2.44 9.52 19.56
C PRO A 520 1.65 10.24 18.45
N ASN A 521 0.44 9.76 18.14
CA ASN A 521 -0.44 10.35 17.13
C ASN A 521 -1.07 11.70 17.56
N SER A 522 -1.02 12.06 18.83
CA SER A 522 -1.49 13.37 19.32
C SER A 522 -0.56 14.52 18.96
N GLN A 523 0.70 14.27 18.59
CA GLN A 523 1.64 15.33 18.20
C GLN A 523 1.51 15.73 16.73
N THR A 524 1.09 14.83 15.84
CA THR A 524 0.95 15.10 14.40
C THR A 524 -0.32 15.91 14.06
N GLY A 525 -1.30 15.97 14.97
CA GLY A 525 -2.55 16.71 14.78
C GLY A 525 -2.57 18.17 15.26
N SER A 526 -1.51 18.66 15.93
CA SER A 526 -1.49 20.02 16.51
C SER A 526 -0.73 21.06 15.69
N ASN A 527 0.01 20.66 14.65
CA ASN A 527 0.80 21.57 13.81
C ASN A 527 0.27 21.79 12.38
N SER A 528 -0.91 21.24 12.02
CA SER A 528 -1.53 21.45 10.71
C SER A 528 -2.68 22.48 10.70
N ASN A 529 -3.07 23.04 11.86
CA ASN A 529 -4.16 24.02 11.95
C ASN A 529 -3.74 25.45 12.35
N THR A 530 -2.45 25.72 12.52
CA THR A 530 -1.93 27.09 12.75
C THR A 530 -1.28 27.72 11.52
N ALA A 531 -1.00 26.96 10.46
CA ALA A 531 -0.47 27.51 9.20
C ALA A 531 -1.56 28.00 8.22
N THR A 532 -2.82 27.56 8.37
CA THR A 532 -3.92 27.91 7.44
C THR A 532 -4.85 29.00 7.99
N ALA A 533 -4.74 29.36 9.28
CA ALA A 533 -5.49 30.47 9.88
C ALA A 533 -4.76 31.83 9.76
N ALA A 534 -3.43 31.84 9.55
CA ALA A 534 -2.66 33.06 9.37
C ALA A 534 -2.68 33.61 7.93
N ALA A 535 -3.06 32.80 6.94
CA ALA A 535 -3.14 33.23 5.54
C ALA A 535 -4.50 33.85 5.14
N ASN A 536 -5.56 33.66 5.95
CA ASN A 536 -6.91 34.18 5.64
C ASN A 536 -7.30 35.45 6.41
N VAL A 537 -6.43 35.99 7.27
CA VAL A 537 -6.65 37.29 7.96
C VAL A 537 -5.85 38.43 7.30
N ALA A 538 -4.90 38.12 6.40
CA ALA A 538 -4.10 39.14 5.71
C ALA A 538 -4.73 39.69 4.41
N ASN A 539 -5.80 39.08 3.89
CA ASN A 539 -6.43 39.47 2.62
C ASN A 539 -7.79 40.21 2.76
N THR A 540 -8.18 40.64 3.95
CA THR A 540 -9.44 41.37 4.18
C THR A 540 -9.26 42.82 4.65
N THR A 541 -8.03 43.33 4.73
CA THR A 541 -7.74 44.65 5.35
C THR A 541 -7.08 45.68 4.42
N VAL A 542 -7.20 45.55 3.10
CA VAL A 542 -6.73 46.58 2.12
C VAL A 542 -7.82 47.02 1.13
N ALA A 543 -9.08 46.94 1.54
CA ALA A 543 -10.19 47.50 0.76
C ALA A 543 -11.22 48.19 1.66
N LYS A 544 -10.83 49.33 2.27
CA LYS A 544 -11.71 50.46 2.66
C LYS A 544 -10.96 51.48 3.52
N THR A 545 -10.54 52.58 2.90
CA THR A 545 -10.43 54.00 3.37
C THR A 545 -9.24 54.63 2.60
N ARG A 546 -9.52 55.37 1.53
CA ARG A 546 -9.81 56.81 1.46
C ARG A 546 -8.56 57.67 1.69
#